data_AF-A0A2D6D2A7-F1
#
_entry.id   AF-A0A2D6D2A7-F1
#
_cell.length_a   1.000
_cell.length_b   1.000
_cell.length_c   1.000
_cell.angle_alpha   90.00
_cell.angle_beta   90.00
_cell.angle_gamma   90.00
#
_symmetry.space_group_name_H-M   'P 1'
#
loop_
_entity.id
_entity.type
_entity.pdbx_description
1 polymer ?
#
loop_
_entity_poly.entity_id
_entity_poly.type
_entity_poly.pdbx_seq_one_letter_code
_entity_poly.pdbx_strand_id
1 'polypeptide(L)' 'MTPDHKLDLIGEVCPYTFVKSKLALEVMDSGQVLEVVFDHRPAVANVSRSMEGEGHEVLSESDVGPGLWQITVRKA' A
#
# COMPACT_ATOMS: atom_id res chain seq x y z
N MET A 1 3.23 9.16 -12.62
CA MET A 1 4.11 8.00 -12.39
C MET A 1 3.27 6.76 -12.59
N THR A 2 3.74 5.76 -13.34
CA THR A 2 3.00 4.50 -13.54
C THR A 2 3.50 3.50 -12.51
N PRO A 3 2.64 2.88 -11.69
CA PRO A 3 3.07 1.85 -10.74
C PRO A 3 3.39 0.56 -11.49
N ASP A 4 4.39 -0.19 -11.00
CA ASP A 4 4.77 -1.50 -11.55
C ASP A 4 3.74 -2.57 -11.16
N HIS A 5 3.18 -2.44 -9.95
CA HIS A 5 2.16 -3.35 -9.42
C HIS A 5 1.00 -2.57 -8.79
N LYS A 6 -0.20 -3.15 -8.86
CA LYS A 6 -1.41 -2.61 -8.23
C LYS A 6 -2.06 -3.67 -7.35
N LEU A 7 -2.52 -3.26 -6.17
CA LEU A 7 -3.21 -4.11 -5.21
C LEU A 7 -4.50 -3.43 -4.75
N ASP A 8 -5.63 -4.08 -4.96
CA ASP A 8 -6.92 -3.63 -4.47
C ASP A 8 -7.26 -4.36 -3.16
N LEU A 9 -7.46 -3.59 -2.09
CA LEU A 9 -7.81 -4.09 -0.76
C LEU A 9 -9.16 -3.53 -0.28
N ILE A 10 -10.03 -3.09 -1.19
CA ILE A 10 -11.41 -2.74 -0.87
C ILE A 10 -12.13 -3.98 -0.29
N GLY A 11 -12.82 -3.80 0.83
CA GLY A 11 -13.51 -4.86 1.57
C GLY A 11 -12.60 -5.70 2.46
N GLU A 12 -11.29 -5.47 2.44
CA GLU A 12 -10.34 -6.16 3.31
C GLU A 12 -10.24 -5.48 4.67
N VAL A 13 -10.19 -6.28 5.73
CA VAL A 13 -10.09 -5.77 7.10
C VAL A 13 -8.71 -6.06 7.67
N CYS A 14 -8.28 -5.25 8.65
CA CYS A 14 -7.07 -5.55 9.41
C CYS A 14 -7.16 -6.95 10.07
N PRO A 15 -6.06 -7.73 10.09
CA PRO A 15 -4.70 -7.39 9.65
C PRO A 15 -4.41 -7.73 8.17
N TYR A 16 -5.40 -8.21 7.40
CA TYR A 16 -5.17 -8.71 6.04
C TYR A 16 -4.66 -7.64 5.09
N THR A 17 -5.05 -6.38 5.29
CA THR A 17 -4.60 -5.25 4.48
C THR A 17 -3.09 -5.09 4.52
N PHE A 18 -2.50 -5.19 5.71
CA PHE A 18 -1.06 -5.19 5.89
C PHE A 18 -0.40 -6.45 5.32
N VAL A 19 -0.92 -7.63 5.66
CA VAL A 19 -0.35 -8.92 5.21
C VAL A 19 -0.30 -9.00 3.69
N LYS A 20 -1.39 -8.65 2.99
CA LYS A 20 -1.46 -8.67 1.53
C LYS A 20 -0.52 -7.65 0.89
N SER A 21 -0.43 -6.44 1.45
CA SER A 21 0.50 -5.42 0.97
C SER A 21 1.95 -5.87 1.11
N LYS A 22 2.30 -6.51 2.24
CA LYS A 22 3.63 -7.07 2.47
C LYS A 22 3.97 -8.19 1.49
N LEU A 23 3.07 -9.16 1.33
CA LEU A 23 3.26 -10.27 0.39
C LEU A 23 3.44 -9.79 -1.05
N ALA A 24 2.72 -8.73 -1.45
CA ALA A 24 2.89 -8.12 -2.76
C ALA A 24 4.30 -7.53 -2.93
N LEU A 25 4.83 -6.81 -1.94
CA LEU A 25 6.19 -6.29 -1.98
C LEU A 25 7.24 -7.40 -1.93
N GLU A 26 7.02 -8.49 -1.20
CA GLU A 26 7.99 -9.59 -1.10
C GLU A 26 8.35 -10.18 -2.48
N VAL A 27 7.40 -10.27 -3.40
CA VAL A 27 7.59 -10.83 -4.76
C VAL A 27 8.03 -9.80 -5.81
N MET A 28 8.12 -8.52 -5.46
CA MET A 28 8.58 -7.44 -6.34
C MET A 28 10.10 -7.31 -6.33
N ASP A 29 10.67 -6.63 -7.33
CA ASP A 29 12.08 -6.25 -7.36
C ASP A 29 12.32 -4.93 -6.59
N SER A 30 13.52 -4.77 -6.04
CA SER A 30 13.94 -3.51 -5.39
C SER A 30 13.84 -2.34 -6.38
N GLY A 31 13.33 -1.20 -5.90
CA GLY A 31 13.06 -0.02 -6.70
C GLY A 31 11.69 0.01 -7.39
N GLN A 32 10.98 -1.11 -7.47
CA GLN A 32 9.63 -1.15 -8.03
C GLN A 32 8.60 -0.48 -7.11
N VAL A 33 7.52 0.01 -7.71
CA VAL A 33 6.47 0.77 -7.04
C VAL A 33 5.15 0.00 -7.03
N LEU A 34 4.62 -0.21 -5.82
CA LEU A 34 3.32 -0.80 -5.55
C LEU A 34 2.30 0.30 -5.26
N GLU A 35 1.20 0.31 -6.00
CA GLU A 35 0.01 1.10 -5.69
C GLU A 35 -1.00 0.24 -4.93
N VAL A 36 -1.51 0.73 -3.82
CA VAL A 36 -2.50 0.00 -3.00
C VAL A 36 -3.72 0.88 -2.75
N VAL A 37 -4.92 0.33 -2.98
CA VAL A 37 -6.21 1.02 -2.75
C VAL A 37 -6.94 0.41 -1.55
N PHE A 38 -7.53 1.26 -0.73
CA PHE A 38 -8.25 0.92 0.50
C PHE A 38 -9.61 1.60 0.54
N ASP A 39 -10.55 1.01 1.27
CA ASP A 39 -11.88 1.56 1.57
C ASP A 39 -12.02 2.06 3.03
N HIS A 40 -10.92 2.10 3.78
CA HIS A 40 -10.91 2.56 5.17
C HIS A 40 -9.65 3.32 5.54
N ARG A 41 -9.84 4.56 5.99
CA ARG A 41 -8.76 5.47 6.38
C ARG A 41 -7.76 4.92 7.41
N PRO A 42 -8.19 4.14 8.43
CA PRO A 42 -7.23 3.55 9.37
C PRO A 42 -6.25 2.54 8.74
N ALA A 43 -6.60 1.88 7.63
CA ALA A 43 -5.64 1.01 6.93
C ALA A 43 -4.47 1.81 6.42
N VAL A 44 -4.74 2.95 5.78
CA VAL A 44 -3.73 3.81 5.16
C VAL A 44 -2.61 4.09 6.15
N ALA A 45 -2.96 4.67 7.31
CA ALA A 45 -1.98 5.02 8.33
C ALA A 45 -1.22 3.80 8.89
N ASN A 46 -1.91 2.68 9.09
CA ASN A 46 -1.28 1.45 9.61
C ASN A 46 -0.33 0.83 8.58
N VAL A 47 -0.78 0.69 7.34
CA VAL A 47 0.00 0.09 6.25
C VAL A 47 1.20 0.97 5.93
N SER A 48 1.04 2.29 5.75
CA SER A 48 2.16 3.21 5.52
C SER A 48 3.23 3.07 6.60
N ARG A 49 2.84 3.18 7.88
CA ARG A 49 3.77 3.05 9.00
C ARG A 49 4.47 1.70 9.03
N SER A 50 3.75 0.62 8.73
CA SER A 50 4.35 -0.71 8.68
C SER A 50 5.33 -0.86 7.51
N MET A 51 5.04 -0.26 6.34
CA MET A 51 5.93 -0.28 5.19
C MET A 51 7.23 0.48 5.46
N GLU A 52 7.13 1.66 6.06
CA GLU A 52 8.31 2.42 6.51
C GLU A 52 9.12 1.63 7.55
N GLY A 53 8.44 0.95 8.49
CA GLY A 53 9.07 0.11 9.51
C GLY A 53 9.80 -1.11 8.95
N GLU A 54 9.38 -1.64 7.81
CA GLU A 54 10.06 -2.71 7.05
C GLU A 54 11.19 -2.15 6.15
N GLY A 55 11.37 -0.83 6.11
CA GLY A 55 12.43 -0.15 5.36
C GLY A 55 12.04 0.27 3.94
N HIS A 56 10.76 0.13 3.56
CA HIS A 56 10.26 0.60 2.27
C HIS A 56 9.97 2.11 2.29
N GLU A 57 9.92 2.73 1.11
CA GLU A 57 9.69 4.17 0.98
C GLU A 57 8.23 4.42 0.58
N VAL A 58 7.44 5.07 1.44
CA VAL A 58 6.09 5.53 1.09
C VAL A 58 6.21 6.81 0.26
N LEU A 59 5.84 6.73 -1.02
CA LEU A 59 5.97 7.82 -1.99
C LEU A 59 4.80 8.81 -1.90
N SER A 60 3.60 8.32 -1.67
CA SER A 60 2.41 9.17 -1.53
C SER A 60 1.26 8.46 -0.84
N GLU A 61 0.39 9.27 -0.26
CA GLU A 61 -0.94 8.89 0.22
C GLU A 61 -1.94 9.88 -0.38
N SER A 62 -3.05 9.40 -0.92
CA SER A 62 -4.02 10.23 -1.63
C SER A 62 -5.44 9.75 -1.43
N ASP A 63 -6.36 10.69 -1.31
CA ASP A 63 -7.80 10.43 -1.40
C ASP A 63 -8.18 10.39 -2.87
N VAL A 64 -8.74 9.26 -3.32
CA VAL A 64 -9.04 9.00 -4.74
C VAL A 64 -10.54 8.94 -5.02
N GLY A 65 -11.38 9.15 -4.01
CA GLY A 65 -12.83 9.15 -4.15
C GLY A 65 -13.57 8.92 -2.84
N PRO A 66 -14.92 8.92 -2.87
CA PRO A 66 -15.73 8.77 -1.67
C PRO A 66 -15.43 7.48 -0.91
N GLY A 67 -14.73 7.61 0.23
CA GLY A 67 -14.34 6.48 1.06
C GLY A 67 -13.22 5.61 0.47
N LEU A 68 -12.50 6.09 -0.55
CA LEU A 68 -11.39 5.38 -1.18
C LEU A 68 -10.09 6.15 -0.99
N TRP A 69 -9.09 5.43 -0.51
CA TRP A 69 -7.74 5.96 -0.31
C TRP A 69 -6.74 5.11 -1.07
N GLN A 70 -5.67 5.74 -1.49
CA GLN A 70 -4.58 5.09 -2.21
C GLN A 70 -3.26 5.45 -1.53
N ILE A 71 -2.34 4.49 -1.48
CA ILE A 71 -0.92 4.77 -1.23
C ILE A 71 -0.07 4.24 -2.37
N THR A 72 1.12 4.80 -2.51
CA THR A 72 2.16 4.25 -3.39
C THR A 72 3.42 4.03 -2.58
N VAL A 73 3.99 2.83 -2.67
CA VAL A 73 5.16 2.41 -1.89
C VAL A 73 6.23 1.91 -2.85
N ARG A 74 7.46 2.37 -2.69
CA ARG A 74 8.63 1.83 -3.39
C ARG A 74 9.30 0.78 -2.53
N LYS A 75 9.53 -0.39 -3.11
CA LYS A 75 10.34 -1.44 -2.49
C LYS A 75 11.79 -0.96 -2.37
N ALA A 76 12.35 -1.10 -1.17
CA ALA A 76 13.77 -0.89 -0.92
C ALA A 76 14.63 -2.01 -1.49
#